data_AF-A0A949M2A2-F1
#
_entry.id   AF-A0A949M2A2-F1
#
_cell.length_a   1.000
_cell.length_b   1.000
_cell.length_c   1.000
_cell.angle_alpha   90.00
_cell.angle_beta   90.00
_cell.angle_gamma   90.00
#
_symmetry.space_group_name_H-M   'P 1'
#
loop_
_entity.id
_entity.type
_entity.pdbx_description
1 polymer ?
#
loop_
_entity_poly.entity_id
_entity_poly.type
_entity_poly.pdbx_seq_one_letter_code
_entity_poly.pdbx_strand_id
1 'polypeptide(L)'
;MTDPAAQLATNLHLAAAQRRAVLLWFASQGCACCTRIDAQVLPDPQIADLLDRAFVVQRCPLDGGARPLARRYGVIWTPTLLVLDRHGALHHRIVGALDAPQADAELRLGLALAWLAGGRIAEAAAALQRLVADEAIGTEAAYWLGVAQLRHGTDAAAWQHLNHRHPGSRWARRTGDPRSSTGQQEPH
;
A
#
# COMPACT_ATOMS: atom_id res chain seq x y z
N MET A 1 -5.11 23.34 17.77
CA MET A 1 -5.09 22.05 17.03
C MET A 1 -4.61 22.34 15.63
N THR A 2 -3.55 21.66 15.16
CA THR A 2 -3.05 21.83 13.79
C THR A 2 -4.08 21.28 12.80
N ASP A 3 -4.39 22.05 11.76
CA ASP A 3 -5.26 21.59 10.67
C ASP A 3 -4.66 20.32 10.02
N PRO A 4 -5.39 19.18 10.01
CA PRO A 4 -4.90 17.94 9.38
C PRO A 4 -4.53 18.07 7.91
N ALA A 5 -5.16 18.99 7.16
CA ALA A 5 -4.81 19.24 5.76
C ALA A 5 -3.48 20.00 5.63
N ALA A 6 -3.27 21.05 6.43
CA ALA A 6 -1.98 21.74 6.50
C ALA A 6 -0.84 20.81 6.98
N GLN A 7 -1.13 19.92 7.95
CA GLN A 7 -0.17 18.91 8.39
C GLN A 7 0.19 17.95 7.25
N LEU A 8 -0.79 17.53 6.44
CA LEU A 8 -0.54 16.69 5.28
C LEU A 8 0.38 17.37 4.27
N ALA A 9 0.15 18.65 3.96
CA ALA A 9 1.01 19.40 3.05
C ALA A 9 2.48 19.45 3.54
N THR A 10 2.68 19.60 4.85
CA THR A 10 4.00 19.53 5.49
C THR A 10 4.62 18.13 5.37
N ASN A 11 3.83 17.10 5.65
CA ASN A 11 4.27 15.71 5.60
C ASN A 11 4.64 15.26 4.18
N LEU A 12 3.96 15.78 3.15
CA LEU A 12 4.31 15.53 1.75
C LEU A 12 5.67 16.11 1.37
N HIS A 13 5.99 17.33 1.84
CA HIS A 13 7.33 17.90 1.65
C HIS A 13 8.40 17.04 2.33
N LEU A 14 8.15 16.60 3.57
CA LEU A 14 9.08 15.73 4.29
C LEU A 14 9.27 14.38 3.59
N ALA A 15 8.18 13.76 3.15
CA ALA A 15 8.19 12.48 2.45
C ALA A 15 8.96 12.58 1.13
N ALA A 16 8.80 13.67 0.38
CA ALA A 16 9.56 13.93 -0.84
C ALA A 16 11.06 14.07 -0.55
N ALA A 17 11.44 14.88 0.45
CA ALA A 17 12.84 15.07 0.84
C ALA A 17 13.52 13.78 1.31
N GLN A 18 12.80 12.93 2.03
CA GLN A 18 13.32 11.67 2.58
C GLN A 18 13.10 10.44 1.68
N ARG A 19 12.49 10.62 0.50
CA ARG A 19 12.10 9.52 -0.41
C ARG A 19 11.22 8.44 0.26
N ARG A 20 10.34 8.87 1.16
CA ARG A 20 9.39 8.04 1.91
C ARG A 20 7.97 8.19 1.36
N ALA A 21 7.12 7.23 1.66
CA ALA A 21 5.68 7.31 1.46
C ALA A 21 5.02 8.09 2.63
N VAL A 22 3.74 8.42 2.51
CA VAL A 22 2.93 8.96 3.63
C VAL A 22 1.91 7.90 4.05
N LEU A 23 1.80 7.67 5.35
CA LEU A 23 0.75 6.81 5.92
C LEU A 23 -0.26 7.68 6.65
N LEU A 24 -1.49 7.77 6.13
CA LEU A 24 -2.59 8.38 6.88
C LEU A 24 -3.30 7.33 7.72
N TRP A 25 -3.41 7.57 9.01
CA TRP A 25 -4.03 6.66 9.97
C TRP A 25 -5.31 7.26 10.54
N PHE A 26 -6.46 6.91 9.97
CA PHE A 26 -7.77 7.40 10.40
C PHE A 26 -8.37 6.52 11.51
N ALA A 27 -8.66 7.16 12.64
CA ALA A 27 -9.23 6.52 13.82
C ALA A 27 -10.33 7.39 14.44
N SER A 28 -11.13 6.80 15.33
CA SER A 28 -12.18 7.50 16.08
C SER A 28 -12.04 7.19 17.58
N GLN A 29 -12.51 8.09 18.43
CA GLN A 29 -12.59 7.85 19.87
C GLN A 29 -13.60 6.72 20.17
N GLY A 30 -13.37 5.96 21.25
CA GLY A 30 -14.23 4.83 21.64
C GLY A 30 -14.14 3.60 20.72
N CYS A 31 -13.30 3.61 19.69
CA CYS A 31 -13.10 2.48 18.79
C CYS A 31 -12.09 1.47 19.35
N ALA A 32 -12.57 0.33 19.87
CA ALA A 32 -11.72 -0.70 20.48
C ALA A 32 -10.62 -1.24 19.54
N CYS A 33 -10.96 -1.49 18.27
CA CYS A 33 -9.98 -1.94 17.27
C CYS A 33 -8.92 -0.87 16.97
N CYS A 34 -9.30 0.41 16.98
CA CYS A 34 -8.38 1.52 16.77
C CYS A 34 -7.37 1.62 17.94
N THR A 35 -7.86 1.47 19.17
CA THR A 35 -6.99 1.41 20.37
C THR A 35 -6.01 0.25 20.30
N ARG A 36 -6.45 -0.93 19.83
CA ARG A 36 -5.56 -2.08 19.65
C ARG A 36 -4.46 -1.80 18.62
N ILE A 37 -4.81 -1.18 17.51
CA ILE A 37 -3.82 -0.84 16.47
C ILE A 37 -2.77 0.13 17.02
N ASP A 38 -3.19 1.17 17.74
CA ASP A 38 -2.24 2.11 18.37
C ASP A 38 -1.35 1.45 19.43
N ALA A 39 -1.89 0.53 20.23
CA ALA A 39 -1.19 -0.02 21.40
C ALA A 39 -0.36 -1.27 21.10
N GLN A 40 -0.70 -2.03 20.05
CA GLN A 40 -0.11 -3.35 19.81
C GLN A 40 0.41 -3.54 18.38
N VAL A 41 -0.24 -2.93 17.39
CA VAL A 41 0.11 -3.16 15.98
C VAL A 41 1.19 -2.17 15.53
N LEU A 42 0.93 -0.87 15.62
CA LEU A 42 1.91 0.15 15.20
C LEU A 42 3.23 0.11 16.01
N PRO A 43 3.22 -0.21 17.32
CA PRO A 43 4.44 -0.35 18.10
C PRO A 43 5.16 -1.70 17.96
N ASP A 44 4.60 -2.67 17.23
CA ASP A 44 5.29 -3.94 16.98
C ASP A 44 6.67 -3.66 16.37
N PRO A 45 7.77 -4.28 16.83
CA PRO A 45 9.11 -3.90 16.41
C PRO A 45 9.35 -3.95 14.89
N GLN A 46 8.75 -4.92 14.19
CA GLN A 46 8.92 -5.04 12.73
C GLN A 46 8.15 -3.94 11.99
N ILE A 47 6.96 -3.60 12.49
CA ILE A 47 6.14 -2.53 11.92
C ILE A 47 6.75 -1.17 12.23
N ALA A 48 7.13 -0.91 13.47
CA ALA A 48 7.77 0.33 13.88
C ALA A 48 9.02 0.61 13.03
N ASP A 49 9.87 -0.40 12.83
CA ASP A 49 11.05 -0.30 11.95
C ASP A 49 10.67 0.03 10.49
N LEU A 50 9.64 -0.63 9.94
CA LEU A 50 9.14 -0.34 8.60
C LEU A 50 8.61 1.10 8.50
N LEU A 51 7.81 1.53 9.48
CA LEU A 51 7.26 2.89 9.54
C LEU A 51 8.38 3.93 9.59
N ASP A 52 9.38 3.71 10.46
CA ASP A 52 10.53 4.60 10.67
C ASP A 52 11.48 4.70 9.48
N ARG A 53 11.51 3.70 8.60
CA ARG A 53 12.33 3.73 7.38
C ARG A 53 11.57 4.21 6.15
N ALA A 54 10.29 3.86 6.03
CA ALA A 54 9.58 3.98 4.76
C ALA A 54 8.44 4.99 4.76
N PHE A 55 7.94 5.44 5.91
CA PHE A 55 6.71 6.24 5.99
C PHE A 55 6.86 7.50 6.83
N VAL A 56 6.31 8.62 6.35
CA VAL A 56 5.91 9.74 7.22
C VAL A 56 4.48 9.44 7.69
N VAL A 57 4.32 9.15 8.97
CA VAL A 57 3.02 8.73 9.54
C VAL A 57 2.25 9.95 10.04
N GLN A 58 0.98 10.08 9.62
CA GLN A 58 0.06 11.10 10.12
C GLN A 58 -1.17 10.44 10.75
N ARG A 59 -1.27 10.58 12.08
CA ARG A 59 -2.48 10.21 12.80
C ARG A 59 -3.60 11.21 12.54
N CYS A 60 -4.76 10.70 12.14
CA CYS A 60 -5.91 11.47 11.66
C CYS A 60 -7.18 11.10 12.47
N PRO A 61 -7.30 11.55 13.74
CA PRO A 61 -8.51 11.31 14.52
C PRO A 61 -9.72 12.04 13.91
N LEU A 62 -10.80 11.33 13.58
CA LEU A 62 -12.01 11.93 13.01
C LEU A 62 -12.63 12.95 13.99
N ASP A 63 -12.62 12.63 15.28
CA ASP A 63 -13.12 13.51 16.34
C ASP A 63 -12.16 14.68 16.63
N GLY A 64 -10.92 14.60 16.13
CA GLY A 64 -9.91 15.65 16.22
C GLY A 64 -9.82 16.53 14.97
N GLY A 65 -10.89 16.62 14.17
CA GLY A 65 -10.96 17.52 13.02
C GLY A 65 -10.51 16.92 11.69
N ALA A 66 -10.18 15.62 11.63
CA ALA A 66 -9.76 14.98 10.37
C ALA A 66 -10.92 14.66 9.40
N ARG A 67 -12.18 14.96 9.73
CA ARG A 67 -13.36 14.67 8.90
C ARG A 67 -13.29 15.27 7.48
N PRO A 68 -12.84 16.51 7.25
CA PRO A 68 -12.68 17.03 5.89
C PRO A 68 -11.63 16.26 5.09
N LEU A 69 -10.51 15.88 5.72
CA LEU A 69 -9.46 15.08 5.09
C LEU A 69 -9.95 13.66 4.79
N ALA A 70 -10.71 13.05 5.70
CA ALA A 70 -11.37 11.77 5.50
C ALA A 70 -12.30 11.80 4.29
N ARG A 71 -13.13 12.86 4.15
CA ARG A 71 -13.99 13.06 2.97
C ARG A 71 -13.19 13.19 1.68
N ARG A 72 -12.08 13.95 1.68
CA ARG A 72 -11.19 14.08 0.51
C ARG A 72 -10.70 12.73 -0.01
N TYR A 73 -10.38 11.80 0.89
CA TYR A 73 -9.91 10.46 0.54
C TYR A 73 -10.99 9.37 0.55
N GLY A 74 -12.27 9.74 0.66
CA GLY A 74 -13.39 8.78 0.66
C GLY A 74 -13.36 7.78 1.83
N VAL A 75 -12.83 8.19 2.99
CA VAL A 75 -12.83 7.36 4.20
C VAL A 75 -14.23 7.41 4.83
N ILE A 76 -14.92 6.27 4.79
CA ILE A 76 -16.29 6.10 5.30
C ILE A 76 -16.36 5.28 6.59
N TRP A 77 -15.28 4.62 6.99
CA TRP A 77 -15.22 3.71 8.13
C TRP A 77 -13.87 3.80 8.86
N THR A 78 -13.87 3.55 10.17
CA THR A 78 -12.64 3.43 10.97
C THR A 78 -12.55 2.07 11.66
N PRO A 79 -11.36 1.50 11.84
CA PRO A 79 -10.05 2.03 11.45
C PRO A 79 -9.81 1.99 9.92
N THR A 80 -9.09 2.98 9.38
CA THR A 80 -8.63 3.00 7.98
C THR A 80 -7.21 3.55 7.89
N LEU A 81 -6.30 2.81 7.24
CA LEU A 81 -4.96 3.27 6.88
C LEU A 81 -4.88 3.51 5.37
N LEU A 82 -4.27 4.62 4.95
CA LEU A 82 -4.03 4.95 3.55
C LEU A 82 -2.54 5.10 3.30
N VAL A 83 -2.02 4.37 2.30
CA VAL A 83 -0.66 4.55 1.80
C VAL A 83 -0.70 5.50 0.61
N LEU A 84 -0.06 6.65 0.78
CA LEU A 84 0.12 7.64 -0.26
C LEU A 84 1.57 7.69 -0.73
N ASP A 85 1.80 8.05 -1.98
CA ASP A 85 3.15 8.44 -2.41
C ASP A 85 3.50 9.85 -1.92
N ARG A 86 4.74 10.28 -2.22
CA ARG A 86 5.25 11.62 -1.89
C ARG A 86 4.52 12.78 -2.59
N HIS A 87 3.66 12.50 -3.57
CA HIS A 87 2.83 13.48 -4.26
C HIS A 87 1.40 13.51 -3.71
N GLY A 88 1.07 12.64 -2.77
CA GLY A 88 -0.24 12.54 -2.13
C GLY A 88 -1.24 11.69 -2.90
N ALA A 89 -0.79 10.93 -3.92
CA ALA A 89 -1.65 9.99 -4.61
C ALA A 89 -1.83 8.71 -3.78
N LEU A 90 -3.07 8.24 -3.69
CA LEU A 90 -3.43 7.02 -2.95
C LEU A 90 -3.06 5.78 -3.75
N HIS A 91 -2.27 4.89 -3.16
CA HIS A 91 -1.86 3.62 -3.76
C HIS A 91 -2.43 2.39 -3.05
N HIS A 92 -2.77 2.51 -1.76
CA HIS A 92 -3.34 1.39 -1.02
C HIS A 92 -4.24 1.82 0.13
N ARG A 93 -5.30 1.06 0.36
CA ARG A 93 -6.28 1.30 1.43
C ARG A 93 -6.48 0.03 2.24
N ILE A 94 -6.29 0.16 3.55
CA ILE A 94 -6.49 -0.89 4.53
C ILE A 94 -7.68 -0.48 5.40
N VAL A 95 -8.73 -1.29 5.42
CA VAL A 95 -9.98 -0.98 6.15
C VAL A 95 -10.26 -2.07 7.17
N GLY A 96 -10.59 -1.66 8.39
CA GLY A 96 -11.00 -2.57 9.45
C GLY A 96 -9.84 -3.03 10.34
N ALA A 97 -10.18 -3.90 11.30
CA ALA A 97 -9.21 -4.40 12.27
C ALA A 97 -8.18 -5.28 11.59
N LEU A 98 -6.94 -5.19 12.03
CA LEU A 98 -5.83 -6.02 11.59
C LEU A 98 -4.86 -6.28 12.74
N ASP A 99 -4.20 -7.42 12.71
CA ASP A 99 -3.07 -7.75 13.58
C ASP A 99 -1.72 -7.31 12.97
N ALA A 100 -0.62 -7.58 13.66
CA ALA A 100 0.72 -7.17 13.21
C ALA A 100 1.15 -7.86 11.90
N PRO A 101 1.06 -9.20 11.75
CA PRO A 101 1.38 -9.84 10.47
C PRO A 101 0.58 -9.27 9.28
N GLN A 102 -0.73 -9.06 9.46
CA GLN A 102 -1.58 -8.46 8.44
C GLN A 102 -1.14 -7.02 8.12
N ALA A 103 -0.81 -6.23 9.13
CA ALA A 103 -0.35 -4.85 8.94
C ALA A 103 0.99 -4.78 8.20
N ASP A 104 1.96 -5.63 8.55
CA ASP A 104 3.24 -5.68 7.84
C ASP A 104 3.05 -6.00 6.36
N ALA A 105 2.27 -7.04 6.04
CA ALA A 105 1.99 -7.45 4.67
C ALA A 105 1.30 -6.34 3.87
N GLU A 106 0.23 -5.75 4.42
CA GLU A 106 -0.56 -4.71 3.77
C GLU A 106 0.23 -3.40 3.59
N LEU A 107 1.01 -2.98 4.59
CA LEU A 107 1.88 -1.79 4.49
C LEU A 107 2.96 -1.98 3.44
N ARG A 108 3.59 -3.17 3.39
CA ARG A 108 4.61 -3.47 2.36
C ARG A 108 4.02 -3.53 0.97
N LEU A 109 2.83 -4.10 0.81
CA LEU A 109 2.12 -4.10 -0.48
C LEU A 109 1.88 -2.67 -0.93
N GLY A 110 1.27 -1.83 -0.09
CA GLY A 110 0.99 -0.44 -0.44
C GLY A 110 2.23 0.38 -0.74
N LEU A 111 3.32 0.16 0.00
CA LEU A 111 4.61 0.79 -0.26
C LEU A 111 5.18 0.38 -1.62
N ALA A 112 5.11 -0.91 -1.96
CA ALA A 112 5.59 -1.41 -3.23
C ALA A 112 4.78 -0.86 -4.41
N LEU A 113 3.46 -0.70 -4.26
CA LEU A 113 2.61 -0.06 -5.27
C LEU A 113 2.97 1.42 -5.45
N ALA A 114 3.20 2.15 -4.36
CA ALA A 114 3.66 3.53 -4.42
C ALA A 114 5.04 3.67 -5.11
N TRP A 115 5.96 2.74 -4.84
CA TRP A 115 7.25 2.68 -5.54
C TRP A 115 7.10 2.37 -7.02
N LEU A 116 6.26 1.39 -7.36
CA LEU A 116 6.00 1.00 -8.74
C LEU A 116 5.45 2.20 -9.51
N ALA A 117 4.42 2.87 -9.00
CA ALA A 117 3.85 4.07 -9.61
C ALA A 117 4.90 5.19 -9.75
N GLY A 118 5.75 5.38 -8.73
CA GLY A 118 6.83 6.36 -8.72
C GLY A 118 8.09 6.01 -9.52
N GLY A 119 8.08 4.92 -10.31
CA GLY A 119 9.19 4.52 -11.18
C GLY A 119 10.33 3.75 -10.50
N ARG A 120 10.19 3.41 -9.21
CA ARG A 120 11.15 2.62 -8.43
C ARG A 120 10.92 1.12 -8.66
N ILE A 121 11.02 0.71 -9.91
CA ILE A 121 10.56 -0.61 -10.38
C ILE A 121 11.32 -1.75 -9.70
N ALA A 122 12.65 -1.64 -9.57
CA ALA A 122 13.48 -2.67 -8.96
C ALA A 122 13.15 -2.85 -7.46
N GLU A 123 12.99 -1.75 -6.71
CA GLU A 123 12.61 -1.82 -5.29
C GLU A 123 11.20 -2.39 -5.10
N ALA A 124 10.26 -1.99 -5.96
CA ALA A 124 8.91 -2.52 -5.97
C ALA A 124 8.90 -4.04 -6.24
N ALA A 125 9.62 -4.50 -7.28
CA ALA A 125 9.71 -5.92 -7.61
C ALA A 125 10.30 -6.74 -6.46
N ALA A 126 11.40 -6.27 -5.85
CA ALA A 126 12.02 -6.96 -4.72
C ALA A 126 11.10 -7.04 -3.49
N ALA A 127 10.29 -6.00 -3.25
CA ALA A 127 9.31 -6.01 -2.16
C ALA A 127 8.15 -6.96 -2.45
N LEU A 128 7.57 -6.90 -3.66
CA LEU A 128 6.46 -7.77 -4.07
C LEU A 128 6.86 -9.25 -4.07
N GLN A 129 8.09 -9.56 -4.49
CA GLN A 129 8.63 -10.93 -4.47
C GLN A 129 8.65 -11.54 -3.07
N ARG A 130 8.85 -10.74 -2.02
CA ARG A 130 8.80 -11.24 -0.63
C ARG A 130 7.37 -11.52 -0.16
N LEU A 131 6.38 -10.87 -0.76
CA LEU A 131 4.98 -10.99 -0.37
C LEU A 131 4.25 -12.12 -1.11
N VAL A 132 4.80 -12.68 -2.19
CA VAL A 132 4.09 -13.73 -2.97
C VAL A 132 3.80 -15.01 -2.18
N ALA A 133 4.51 -15.23 -1.07
CA ALA A 133 4.31 -16.37 -0.18
C ALA A 133 3.28 -16.10 0.92
N ASP A 134 2.81 -14.85 1.06
CA ASP A 134 1.77 -14.50 2.01
C ASP A 134 0.42 -15.12 1.61
N GLU A 135 -0.29 -15.70 2.57
CA GLU A 135 -1.54 -16.41 2.31
C GLU A 135 -2.68 -15.47 1.86
N ALA A 136 -2.76 -14.28 2.47
CA ALA A 136 -3.86 -13.35 2.24
C ALA A 136 -3.63 -12.48 1.01
N ILE A 137 -2.41 -11.96 0.84
CA ILE A 137 -2.09 -10.99 -0.20
C ILE A 137 -1.17 -11.54 -1.30
N GLY A 138 -0.67 -12.76 -1.18
CA GLY A 138 0.35 -13.28 -2.10
C GLY A 138 -0.09 -13.31 -3.57
N THR A 139 -1.37 -13.61 -3.84
CA THR A 139 -1.90 -13.57 -5.22
C THR A 139 -1.97 -12.15 -5.79
N GLU A 140 -2.21 -11.14 -4.95
CA GLU A 140 -2.16 -9.73 -5.33
C GLU A 140 -0.73 -9.27 -5.58
N ALA A 141 0.17 -9.61 -4.67
CA ALA A 141 1.59 -9.31 -4.80
C ALA A 141 2.19 -9.93 -6.06
N ALA A 142 1.84 -11.18 -6.38
CA ALA A 142 2.31 -11.86 -7.60
C ALA A 142 1.81 -11.16 -8.88
N TYR A 143 0.57 -10.66 -8.87
CA TYR A 143 0.06 -9.89 -10.01
C TYR A 143 0.87 -8.61 -10.22
N TRP A 144 1.06 -7.82 -9.17
CA TRP A 144 1.83 -6.59 -9.26
C TRP A 144 3.31 -6.83 -9.53
N LEU A 145 3.87 -7.96 -9.09
CA LEU A 145 5.23 -8.37 -9.45
C LEU A 145 5.37 -8.59 -10.96
N GLY A 146 4.38 -9.22 -11.60
CA GLY A 146 4.37 -9.38 -13.06
C GLY A 146 4.27 -8.04 -13.79
N VAL A 147 3.48 -7.10 -13.28
CA VAL A 147 3.47 -5.71 -13.80
C VAL A 147 4.86 -5.07 -13.66
N ALA A 148 5.51 -5.23 -12.51
CA ALA A 148 6.86 -4.71 -12.30
C ALA A 148 7.88 -5.33 -13.26
N GLN A 149 7.80 -6.64 -13.51
CA GLN A 149 8.65 -7.35 -14.48
C GLN A 149 8.46 -6.82 -15.90
N LEU A 150 7.22 -6.63 -16.35
CA LEU A 150 6.92 -6.06 -17.67
C LEU A 150 7.45 -4.63 -17.80
N ARG A 151 7.25 -3.80 -16.78
CA ARG A 151 7.76 -2.42 -16.75
C ARG A 151 9.28 -2.34 -16.68
N HIS A 152 9.94 -3.40 -16.23
CA HIS A 152 11.40 -3.54 -16.28
C HIS A 152 11.88 -4.08 -17.65
N GLY A 153 10.98 -4.41 -18.57
CA GLY A 153 11.32 -4.95 -19.89
C GLY A 153 11.60 -6.45 -19.90
N THR A 154 11.12 -7.19 -18.89
CA THR A 154 11.24 -8.66 -18.79
C THR A 154 9.88 -9.33 -18.87
N ASP A 155 9.86 -10.63 -19.15
CA ASP A 155 8.62 -11.41 -19.15
C ASP A 155 7.96 -11.45 -17.76
N ALA A 156 6.62 -11.49 -17.73
CA ALA A 156 5.83 -11.59 -16.51
C ALA A 156 5.85 -13.01 -15.90
N ALA A 157 7.03 -13.52 -15.56
CA ALA A 157 7.21 -14.85 -14.94
C ALA A 157 6.33 -15.04 -13.69
N ALA A 158 6.11 -13.97 -12.92
CA ALA A 158 5.23 -14.00 -11.76
C ALA A 158 3.76 -14.32 -12.12
N TRP A 159 3.28 -13.89 -13.29
CA TRP A 159 1.94 -14.24 -13.79
C TRP A 159 1.84 -15.70 -14.19
N GLN A 160 2.90 -16.28 -14.78
CA GLN A 160 2.95 -17.71 -15.08
C GLN A 160 2.85 -18.54 -13.79
N HIS A 161 3.63 -18.17 -12.77
CA HIS A 161 3.55 -18.81 -11.45
C HIS A 161 2.17 -18.62 -10.79
N LEU A 162 1.59 -17.42 -10.86
CA LEU A 162 0.27 -17.12 -10.32
C LEU A 162 -0.83 -17.96 -10.99
N ASN A 163 -0.81 -18.05 -12.32
CA ASN A 163 -1.77 -18.82 -13.09
C ASN A 163 -1.62 -20.33 -12.84
N HIS A 164 -0.39 -20.81 -12.62
CA HIS A 164 -0.15 -22.22 -12.31
C HIS A 164 -0.60 -22.59 -10.89
N ARG A 165 -0.23 -21.79 -9.87
CA ARG A 165 -0.51 -22.11 -8.47
C ARG A 165 -1.91 -21.71 -8.00
N HIS A 166 -2.45 -20.63 -8.54
CA HIS A 166 -3.74 -20.06 -8.11
C HIS A 166 -4.63 -19.66 -9.31
N PRO A 167 -4.91 -20.57 -10.26
CA PRO A 167 -5.67 -20.26 -11.48
C PRO A 167 -7.07 -19.68 -11.20
N GLY A 168 -7.70 -20.08 -10.10
CA GLY A 168 -9.01 -19.58 -9.68
C GLY A 168 -8.99 -18.24 -8.93
N SER A 169 -7.82 -17.69 -8.60
CA SER A 169 -7.75 -16.42 -7.86
C SER A 169 -8.31 -15.25 -8.67
N ARG A 170 -8.79 -14.20 -7.98
CA ARG A 170 -9.26 -12.97 -8.64
C ARG A 170 -8.14 -12.29 -9.46
N TRP A 171 -6.89 -12.51 -9.06
CA TRP A 171 -5.71 -11.88 -9.64
C TRP A 171 -5.17 -12.66 -10.84
N ALA A 172 -5.18 -14.00 -10.82
CA ALA A 172 -4.84 -14.82 -11.99
C ALA A 172 -5.73 -14.47 -13.20
N ARG A 173 -7.03 -14.29 -12.97
CA ARG A 173 -8.01 -13.90 -14.00
C ARG A 173 -7.77 -12.52 -14.64
N ARG A 174 -6.86 -11.70 -14.10
CA ARG A 174 -6.51 -10.37 -14.61
C ARG A 174 -5.23 -10.35 -15.45
N THR A 175 -4.54 -11.49 -15.58
CA THR A 175 -3.26 -11.57 -16.31
C THR A 175 -3.41 -11.60 -17.84
N GLY A 176 -4.65 -11.71 -18.35
CA GLY A 176 -4.95 -11.88 -19.77
C GLY A 176 -4.76 -13.32 -20.26
N ASP A 177 -5.13 -13.61 -21.52
CA ASP A 177 -4.75 -14.88 -22.16
C ASP A 177 -3.27 -14.76 -22.57
N PRO A 178 -2.38 -15.70 -22.18
CA PRO A 178 -0.99 -15.74 -22.65
C PRO A 178 -0.86 -15.71 -24.18
N ARG A 179 -1.92 -16.01 -24.93
CA ARG A 179 -1.96 -16.04 -26.39
C ARG A 179 -2.37 -14.71 -27.05
N SER A 180 -2.74 -13.68 -26.28
CA SER A 180 -3.27 -12.42 -26.83
C SER A 180 -2.37 -11.19 -26.66
N SER A 181 -1.13 -11.33 -26.17
CA SER A 181 -0.24 -10.21 -25.85
C SER A 181 0.75 -9.77 -26.94
N THR A 182 0.60 -10.22 -28.20
CA THR A 182 1.21 -9.52 -29.34
C THR A 182 0.42 -8.24 -29.64
N GLY A 183 0.79 -7.11 -29.03
CA GLY A 183 0.45 -5.80 -29.64
C GLY A 183 -0.14 -4.71 -28.76
N GLN A 184 0.38 -4.48 -27.55
CA GLN A 184 0.18 -3.18 -26.89
C GLN A 184 1.53 -2.61 -26.44
N GLN A 185 2.21 -1.94 -27.39
CA GLN A 185 3.18 -0.89 -27.09
C GLN A 185 2.37 0.39 -26.87
N GLU A 186 2.49 1.02 -25.70
CA GLU A 186 1.97 2.38 -25.48
C GLU A 186 2.88 3.42 -26.17
N PRO A 187 2.31 4.49 -26.75
CA PRO A 187 3.07 5.53 -27.42
C PRO A 187 3.78 6.45 -26.41
N HIS A 188 4.96 6.90 -26.82
CA HIS A 188 5.87 7.81 -26.12
C HIS A 188 5.28 9.17 -25.77
#